data_AF-A0A7V9KQ60-F1
#
_entry.id   AF-A0A7V9KQ60-F1
#
_cell.length_a   1.000
_cell.length_b   1.000
_cell.length_c   1.000
_cell.angle_alpha   90.00
_cell.angle_beta   90.00
_cell.angle_gamma   90.00
#
_symmetry.space_group_name_H-M   'P 1'
#
loop_
_entity.id
_entity.type
_entity.pdbx_description
1 polymer ?
#
loop_
_entity_poly.entity_id
_entity_poly.type
_entity_poly.pdbx_seq_one_letter_code
_entity_poly.pdbx_strand_id
1 'polypeptide(L)'
;MNNSTLDAMLRRGLSKVTKNYVREKKKTRRGRSLSVTAIKRLSRKRYREISLREATFKIMKEAYLAASAGGTLPANARQIMYRARPLVLKLRDEVWKNSSTFTQSLLPDYIDKYPGETASWDVVYDARGHLKEPHTNLRIDLGTLAVRRYVGNWITKTPDLIINPIGLGVETQGPGNRYKYALFIEKEGFDPLLDRAEIAQKNDIAIMSTKGMSVTAARQLVEELTLQGVTTLVAHDCDKWGFTICHTLKTNTKRFRFSVVPKVVCLGLRLDDARALGLDSEPVHYSKWCSKYMLQQSGATAEEAAFMAGDGRDGQRIELNAMDSQQFIDWLGEKLIENGVTKVVPDREVLEAAYRRAVLVGRANEALAAVQQEWNTNGHSEIEIPNSLVKQIQALIENSNRSWDTAILDMASPPLESDYRVRLTLNCLVR
;
A
#
# COMPACT_ATOMS: atom_id res chain seq x y z
N MET A 1 -19.75 39.40 60.91
CA MET A 1 -20.10 39.62 59.49
C MET A 1 -21.61 39.78 59.40
N ASN A 2 -22.09 40.93 58.90
CA ASN A 2 -23.52 41.27 58.90
C ASN A 2 -24.32 40.33 57.97
N ASN A 3 -25.46 39.84 58.45
CA ASN A 3 -26.35 38.94 57.71
C ASN A 3 -26.83 39.53 56.36
N SER A 4 -26.83 40.85 56.19
CA SER A 4 -27.22 41.49 54.93
C SER A 4 -26.17 41.35 53.82
N THR A 5 -24.88 41.23 54.17
CA THR A 5 -23.79 41.07 53.20
C THR A 5 -23.75 39.65 52.64
N LEU A 6 -24.03 38.65 53.48
CA LEU A 6 -24.11 37.24 53.07
C LEU A 6 -25.32 37.01 52.15
N ASP A 7 -26.48 37.60 52.47
CA ASP A 7 -27.69 37.51 51.64
C ASP A 7 -27.49 38.18 50.26
N ALA A 8 -26.78 39.31 50.21
CA ALA A 8 -26.44 39.98 48.96
C ALA A 8 -25.51 39.13 48.07
N MET A 9 -24.54 38.43 48.66
CA MET A 9 -23.62 37.54 47.93
C MET A 9 -24.31 36.26 47.46
N LEU A 10 -25.17 35.67 48.29
CA LEU A 10 -26.01 34.53 47.94
C LEU A 10 -26.97 34.87 46.80
N ARG A 11 -27.65 36.01 46.86
CA ARG A 11 -28.53 36.49 45.77
C ARG A 11 -27.78 36.76 44.48
N ARG A 12 -26.56 37.29 44.54
CA ARG A 12 -25.69 37.46 43.35
C ARG A 12 -25.25 36.13 42.76
N GLY A 13 -24.86 35.17 43.62
CA GLY A 13 -24.49 33.81 43.21
C GLY A 13 -25.66 33.08 42.56
N LEU A 14 -26.83 33.07 43.22
CA LEU A 14 -28.06 32.49 42.70
C LEU A 14 -28.50 33.16 41.39
N SER A 15 -28.46 34.50 41.29
CA SER A 15 -28.79 35.23 40.05
C SER A 15 -27.85 34.86 38.89
N LYS A 16 -26.56 34.67 39.15
CA LYS A 16 -25.57 34.31 38.13
C LYS A 16 -25.74 32.86 37.66
N VAL A 17 -26.04 31.94 38.58
CA VAL A 17 -26.26 30.51 38.28
C VAL A 17 -27.64 30.28 37.64
N THR A 18 -28.67 31.05 38.01
CA THR A 18 -30.04 30.91 37.48
C THR A 18 -30.32 31.77 36.26
N LYS A 19 -29.43 32.70 35.87
CA LYS A 19 -29.60 33.57 34.69
C LYS A 19 -29.88 32.79 33.40
N ASN A 20 -29.17 31.68 33.18
CA ASN A 20 -29.40 30.82 32.02
C ASN A 20 -30.72 30.05 32.12
N TYR A 21 -31.08 29.58 33.32
CA TYR A 21 -32.36 28.90 33.58
C TYR A 21 -33.56 29.83 33.37
N VAL A 22 -33.50 31.08 33.85
CA VAL A 22 -34.52 32.10 33.66
C VAL A 22 -34.64 32.52 32.18
N ARG A 23 -33.52 32.58 31.44
CA ARG A 23 -33.50 32.87 30.00
C ARG A 23 -34.16 31.75 29.18
N GLU A 24 -33.88 30.50 29.53
CA GLU A 24 -34.50 29.32 28.90
C GLU A 24 -36.00 29.19 29.28
N LYS A 25 -36.37 29.53 30.52
CA LYS A 25 -37.77 29.53 31.00
C LYS A 25 -38.59 30.67 30.37
N LYS A 26 -37.98 31.83 30.08
CA LYS A 26 -38.61 32.92 29.30
C LYS A 26 -38.78 32.55 27.82
N LYS A 27 -37.88 31.75 27.24
CA LYS A 27 -38.03 31.22 25.87
C LYS A 27 -39.17 30.19 25.75
N THR A 28 -39.35 29.35 26.76
CA THR A 28 -40.42 28.32 26.79
C THR A 28 -41.82 28.88 27.04
N ARG A 29 -41.92 30.08 27.63
CA ARG A 29 -43.21 30.80 27.81
C ARG A 29 -43.84 31.31 26.51
N ARG A 30 -43.13 31.22 25.37
CA ARG A 30 -43.63 31.52 24.01
C ARG A 30 -44.05 30.28 23.21
N GLY A 31 -44.32 29.16 23.88
CA GLY A 31 -44.95 28.00 23.25
C GLY A 31 -43.99 27.12 22.47
N ARG A 32 -43.28 26.24 23.18
CA ARG A 32 -42.87 24.90 22.69
C ARG A 32 -42.27 24.14 23.86
N SER A 33 -42.81 22.96 24.13
CA SER A 33 -42.22 21.97 25.02
C SER A 33 -40.75 21.75 24.62
N LEU A 34 -39.85 21.64 25.59
CA LEU A 34 -38.44 21.33 25.33
C LEU A 34 -38.38 20.00 24.55
N SER A 35 -37.84 20.02 23.33
CA SER A 35 -37.69 18.77 22.58
C SER A 35 -36.78 17.82 23.36
N VAL A 36 -37.03 16.51 23.25
CA VAL A 36 -36.18 15.44 23.80
C VAL A 36 -34.70 15.66 23.46
N THR A 37 -34.42 16.31 22.32
CA THR A 37 -33.08 16.73 21.86
C THR A 37 -32.43 17.79 22.75
N ALA A 38 -33.18 18.78 23.24
CA ALA A 38 -32.66 19.81 24.14
C ALA A 38 -32.36 19.26 25.54
N ILE A 39 -33.19 18.32 26.01
CA ILE A 39 -32.99 17.60 27.28
C ILE A 39 -31.77 16.66 27.18
N LYS A 40 -31.62 15.92 26.06
CA LYS A 40 -30.41 15.13 25.77
C LYS A 40 -29.14 15.99 25.66
N ARG A 41 -29.23 17.20 25.13
CA ARG A 41 -28.10 18.13 25.00
C ARG A 41 -27.65 18.71 26.36
N LEU A 42 -28.59 18.88 27.29
CA LEU A 42 -28.32 19.31 28.66
C LEU A 42 -27.84 18.15 29.55
N SER A 43 -28.31 16.91 29.33
CA SER A 43 -27.79 15.73 30.05
C SER A 43 -26.39 15.33 29.58
N ARG A 44 -26.08 15.44 28.28
CA ARG A 44 -24.72 15.24 27.71
C ARG A 44 -23.67 16.20 28.29
N LYS A 45 -24.06 17.40 28.71
CA LYS A 45 -23.13 18.36 29.34
C LYS A 45 -22.66 17.96 30.75
N ARG A 46 -23.29 16.96 31.38
CA ARG A 46 -23.04 16.60 32.79
C ARG A 46 -22.21 15.34 32.97
N TYR A 47 -22.11 14.48 31.95
CA TYR A 47 -21.08 13.45 31.86
C TYR A 47 -19.87 14.06 31.16
N ARG A 48 -18.72 14.11 31.84
CA ARG A 48 -17.44 14.36 31.15
C ARG A 48 -17.20 13.15 30.24
N GLU A 49 -17.68 13.21 28.99
CA GLU A 49 -17.18 12.33 27.93
C GLU A 49 -15.65 12.48 27.96
N ILE A 50 -14.95 11.35 28.16
CA ILE A 50 -13.49 11.30 28.10
C ILE A 50 -13.04 12.08 26.86
N SER A 51 -12.12 13.04 27.03
CA SER A 51 -11.67 13.84 25.89
C SER A 51 -11.02 12.94 24.84
N LEU A 52 -11.05 13.33 23.56
CA LEU A 52 -10.42 12.53 22.50
C LEU A 52 -8.96 12.19 22.83
N ARG A 53 -8.22 13.13 23.42
CA ARG A 53 -6.84 12.93 23.84
C ARG A 53 -6.74 11.86 24.94
N GLU A 54 -7.54 11.97 25.99
CA GLU A 54 -7.54 10.99 27.09
C GLU A 54 -7.97 9.60 26.61
N ALA A 55 -8.99 9.49 25.75
CA ALA A 55 -9.43 8.22 25.18
C ALA A 55 -8.32 7.58 24.35
N THR A 56 -7.68 8.38 23.49
CA THR A 56 -6.60 7.91 22.62
C THR A 56 -5.36 7.49 23.43
N PHE A 57 -5.02 8.25 24.47
CA PHE A 57 -3.86 7.96 25.33
C PHE A 57 -4.05 6.64 26.10
N LYS A 58 -5.28 6.34 26.55
CA LYS A 58 -5.58 5.08 27.25
C LYS A 58 -5.31 3.84 26.40
N ILE A 59 -5.51 3.92 25.10
CA ILE A 59 -5.44 2.76 24.18
C ILE A 59 -4.15 2.75 23.35
N MET A 60 -3.27 3.75 23.49
CA MET A 60 -2.16 3.95 22.57
C MET A 60 -1.17 2.80 22.61
N LYS A 61 -0.82 2.32 23.80
CA LYS A 61 0.07 1.17 24.01
C LYS A 61 -0.49 -0.11 23.37
N GLU A 62 -1.76 -0.40 23.60
CA GLU A 62 -2.45 -1.55 23.02
C GLU A 62 -2.46 -1.46 21.49
N ALA A 63 -2.79 -0.28 20.95
CA ALA A 63 -2.79 -0.04 19.51
C ALA A 63 -1.39 -0.17 18.89
N TYR A 64 -0.34 0.30 19.58
CA TYR A 64 1.04 0.15 19.15
C TYR A 64 1.47 -1.32 19.14
N LEU A 65 1.25 -2.06 20.24
CA LEU A 65 1.60 -3.48 20.33
C LEU A 65 0.87 -4.31 19.28
N ALA A 66 -0.42 -4.03 19.05
CA ALA A 66 -1.18 -4.70 18.00
C ALA A 66 -0.69 -4.38 16.58
N ALA A 67 -0.11 -3.19 16.35
CA ALA A 67 0.43 -2.80 15.06
C ALA A 67 1.87 -3.29 14.82
N SER A 68 2.64 -3.50 15.89
CA SER A 68 4.07 -3.87 15.88
C SER A 68 4.34 -5.36 16.12
N ALA A 69 3.31 -6.21 16.07
CA ALA A 69 3.41 -7.63 16.45
C ALA A 69 3.99 -7.84 17.86
N GLY A 70 3.53 -7.06 18.84
CA GLY A 70 4.02 -7.12 20.22
C GLY A 70 5.31 -6.32 20.46
N GLY A 71 5.65 -5.38 19.58
CA GLY A 71 6.85 -4.55 19.68
C GLY A 71 8.07 -5.11 18.96
N THR A 72 7.94 -6.19 18.20
CA THR A 72 9.06 -6.83 17.49
C THR A 72 9.32 -6.23 16.10
N LEU A 73 8.34 -5.53 15.52
CA LEU A 73 8.43 -4.95 14.18
C LEU A 73 8.16 -3.43 14.21
N PRO A 74 8.74 -2.66 13.27
CA PRO A 74 8.39 -1.25 13.10
C PRO A 74 6.90 -1.10 12.81
N ALA A 75 6.22 -0.19 13.50
CA ALA A 75 4.80 0.08 13.31
C ALA A 75 4.56 1.43 12.64
N ASN A 76 3.86 1.42 11.50
CA ASN A 76 3.51 2.66 10.83
C ASN A 76 2.47 3.45 11.63
N ALA A 77 2.64 4.76 11.74
CA ALA A 77 1.72 5.65 12.46
C ALA A 77 0.25 5.49 12.01
N ARG A 78 -0.01 5.20 10.72
CA ARG A 78 -1.36 4.90 10.22
C ARG A 78 -1.84 3.51 10.62
N GLN A 79 -0.98 2.50 10.71
CA GLN A 79 -1.37 1.18 11.22
C GLN A 79 -1.78 1.28 12.70
N ILE A 80 -0.99 1.98 13.51
CA ILE A 80 -1.32 2.29 14.91
C ILE A 80 -2.66 3.02 14.97
N MET A 81 -2.88 4.02 14.10
CA MET A 81 -4.16 4.74 13.98
C MET A 81 -5.34 3.79 13.68
N TYR A 82 -5.19 2.89 12.71
CA TYR A 82 -6.26 1.95 12.34
C TYR A 82 -6.57 0.95 13.45
N ARG A 83 -5.56 0.50 14.21
CA ARG A 83 -5.75 -0.33 15.40
C ARG A 83 -6.37 0.44 16.57
N ALA A 84 -6.00 1.70 16.74
CA ALA A 84 -6.53 2.58 17.77
C ALA A 84 -8.00 2.96 17.53
N ARG A 85 -8.41 3.13 16.28
CA ARG A 85 -9.75 3.63 15.90
C ARG A 85 -10.91 2.85 16.52
N PRO A 86 -11.02 1.51 16.38
CA PRO A 86 -12.11 0.75 16.99
C PRO A 86 -12.06 0.80 18.53
N LEU A 87 -10.86 0.86 19.13
CA LEU A 87 -10.70 0.96 20.58
C LEU A 87 -11.18 2.31 21.12
N VAL A 88 -10.88 3.41 20.43
CA VAL A 88 -11.38 4.74 20.79
C VAL A 88 -12.90 4.84 20.62
N LEU A 89 -13.47 4.23 19.57
CA LEU A 89 -14.93 4.20 19.35
C LEU A 89 -15.69 3.45 20.45
N LYS A 90 -15.06 2.49 21.13
CA LYS A 90 -15.65 1.85 22.33
C LYS A 90 -15.72 2.79 23.53
N LEU A 91 -14.83 3.79 23.60
CA LEU A 91 -14.74 4.74 24.71
C LEU A 91 -15.53 6.03 24.47
N ARG A 92 -15.80 6.38 23.20
CA ARG A 92 -16.52 7.59 22.80
C ARG A 92 -17.13 7.47 21.41
N ASP A 93 -18.21 8.21 21.17
CA ASP A 93 -19.00 8.18 19.93
C ASP A 93 -18.27 8.73 18.68
N GLU A 94 -17.13 9.39 18.85
CA GLU A 94 -16.40 10.05 17.75
C GLU A 94 -14.90 9.71 17.78
N VAL A 95 -14.21 9.86 16.65
CA VAL A 95 -12.74 9.78 16.54
C VAL A 95 -12.18 11.04 15.88
N TRP A 96 -10.87 11.10 15.67
CA TRP A 96 -10.25 12.16 14.88
C TRP A 96 -10.87 12.29 13.48
N LYS A 97 -10.97 13.53 12.99
CA LYS A 97 -11.60 13.84 11.68
C LYS A 97 -10.74 13.42 10.49
N ASN A 98 -9.41 13.54 10.63
CA ASN A 98 -8.46 13.17 9.59
C ASN A 98 -7.28 12.41 10.21
N SER A 99 -6.58 11.62 9.39
CA SER A 99 -5.44 10.83 9.86
C SER A 99 -4.32 11.70 10.44
N SER A 100 -4.17 12.92 9.92
CA SER A 100 -3.14 13.86 10.37
C SER A 100 -3.27 14.21 11.84
N THR A 101 -4.49 14.39 12.37
CA THR A 101 -4.71 14.66 13.79
C THR A 101 -4.14 13.55 14.67
N PHE A 102 -4.25 12.29 14.23
CA PHE A 102 -3.66 11.18 14.97
C PHE A 102 -2.14 11.13 14.78
N THR A 103 -1.68 11.06 13.52
CA THR A 103 -0.27 10.78 13.21
C THR A 103 0.66 11.96 13.52
N GLN A 104 0.19 13.21 13.42
CA GLN A 104 1.04 14.42 13.57
C GLN A 104 0.82 15.14 14.91
N SER A 105 -0.10 14.67 15.75
CA SER A 105 -0.38 15.34 17.04
C SER A 105 -0.60 14.31 18.15
N LEU A 106 -1.65 13.50 18.10
CA LEU A 106 -1.99 12.61 19.23
C LEU A 106 -0.90 11.55 19.51
N LEU A 107 -0.30 10.96 18.48
CA LEU A 107 0.76 9.97 18.64
C LEU A 107 2.10 10.62 19.08
N PRO A 108 2.60 11.68 18.42
CA PRO A 108 3.77 12.43 18.91
C PRO A 108 3.62 12.95 20.34
N ASP A 109 2.47 13.54 20.68
CA ASP A 109 2.17 14.04 22.04
C ASP A 109 2.20 12.93 23.09
N TYR A 110 1.85 11.70 22.70
CA TYR A 110 1.90 10.55 23.59
C TYR A 110 3.34 10.08 23.82
N ILE A 111 4.11 9.98 22.74
CA ILE A 111 5.53 9.58 22.80
C ILE A 111 6.33 10.57 23.66
N ASP A 112 6.12 11.87 23.46
CA ASP A 112 6.76 12.93 24.23
C ASP A 112 6.37 12.90 25.72
N LYS A 113 5.11 12.61 26.03
CA LYS A 113 4.63 12.55 27.42
C LYS A 113 5.07 11.30 28.17
N TYR A 114 5.31 10.19 27.48
CA TYR A 114 5.61 8.88 28.09
C TYR A 114 6.93 8.26 27.57
N PRO A 115 8.06 8.98 27.63
CA PRO A 115 9.32 8.55 26.99
C PRO A 115 9.86 7.22 27.55
N GLY A 116 9.63 6.92 28.82
CA GLY A 116 10.05 5.64 29.42
C GLY A 116 9.26 4.43 28.90
N GLU A 117 7.96 4.61 28.59
CA GLU A 117 7.13 3.54 28.01
C GLU A 117 7.37 3.37 26.50
N THR A 118 7.63 4.47 25.81
CA THR A 118 7.80 4.51 24.36
C THR A 118 9.25 4.37 23.90
N ALA A 119 10.20 4.21 24.82
CA ALA A 119 11.62 4.13 24.51
C ALA A 119 11.97 3.01 23.51
N SER A 120 11.30 1.87 23.61
CA SER A 120 11.49 0.73 22.70
C SER A 120 10.57 0.77 21.48
N TRP A 121 9.75 1.80 21.33
CA TRP A 121 8.80 1.85 20.23
C TRP A 121 9.49 2.27 18.94
N ASP A 122 9.36 1.44 17.90
CA ASP A 122 9.81 1.79 16.56
C ASP A 122 8.63 2.30 15.71
N VAL A 123 8.28 3.56 15.92
CA VAL A 123 7.22 4.23 15.16
C VAL A 123 7.78 4.80 13.86
N VAL A 124 7.20 4.39 12.74
CA VAL A 124 7.60 4.83 11.40
C VAL A 124 6.51 5.66 10.73
N TYR A 125 6.92 6.61 9.87
CA TYR A 125 6.03 7.50 9.15
C TYR A 125 6.13 7.30 7.64
N ASP A 126 4.97 7.45 6.99
CA ASP A 126 4.86 7.42 5.53
C ASP A 126 5.63 8.58 4.88
N ALA A 127 6.07 8.34 3.65
CA ALA A 127 6.87 9.31 2.92
C ALA A 127 6.15 10.64 2.65
N ARG A 128 6.91 11.74 2.77
CA ARG A 128 6.46 13.10 2.46
C ARG A 128 7.50 13.83 1.62
N GLY A 129 7.30 13.79 0.30
CA GLY A 129 8.28 14.31 -0.65
C GLY A 129 9.35 13.28 -0.98
N HIS A 130 10.35 13.69 -1.73
CA HIS A 130 11.42 12.83 -2.20
C HIS A 130 12.76 13.58 -2.20
N LEU A 131 13.84 12.86 -1.92
CA LEU A 131 15.20 13.28 -2.19
C LEU A 131 15.61 12.70 -3.53
N LYS A 132 16.23 13.54 -4.38
CA LYS A 132 16.91 13.09 -5.59
C LYS A 132 18.39 13.42 -5.39
N GLU A 133 19.22 12.38 -5.41
CA GLU A 133 20.66 12.55 -5.29
C GLU A 133 21.23 13.04 -6.64
N PRO A 134 22.14 14.02 -6.65
CA PRO A 134 22.74 14.53 -7.88
C PRO A 134 23.69 13.49 -8.50
N HIS A 135 23.75 13.47 -9.82
CA HIS A 135 24.61 12.56 -10.61
C HIS A 135 24.36 11.06 -10.43
N THR A 136 23.43 10.68 -9.54
CA THR A 136 22.85 9.35 -9.48
C THR A 136 21.39 9.43 -9.94
N ASN A 137 20.83 8.32 -10.41
CA ASN A 137 19.39 8.21 -10.68
C ASN A 137 18.61 7.85 -9.40
N LEU A 138 19.26 7.88 -8.24
CA LEU A 138 18.65 7.46 -6.99
C LEU A 138 17.63 8.50 -6.52
N ARG A 139 16.38 8.06 -6.47
CA ARG A 139 15.28 8.80 -5.88
C ARG A 139 14.78 8.05 -4.66
N ILE A 140 14.73 8.74 -3.53
CA ILE A 140 14.31 8.16 -2.26
C ILE A 140 13.12 8.92 -1.74
N ASP A 141 12.06 8.19 -1.42
CA ASP A 141 10.90 8.74 -0.75
C ASP A 141 11.24 9.09 0.71
N LEU A 142 10.83 10.27 1.16
CA LEU A 142 11.17 10.79 2.50
C LEU A 142 10.27 10.19 3.59
N GLY A 143 10.31 8.87 3.74
CA GLY A 143 9.66 8.10 4.81
C GLY A 143 10.69 7.46 5.74
N THR A 144 10.31 7.17 6.99
CA THR A 144 11.27 6.77 8.03
C THR A 144 12.11 5.55 7.63
N LEU A 145 11.49 4.50 7.09
CA LEU A 145 12.20 3.28 6.69
C LEU A 145 13.11 3.50 5.47
N ALA A 146 12.64 4.25 4.48
CA ALA A 146 13.40 4.53 3.26
C ALA A 146 14.64 5.40 3.57
N VAL A 147 14.48 6.42 4.42
CA VAL A 147 15.58 7.26 4.89
C VAL A 147 16.57 6.48 5.74
N ARG A 148 16.11 5.65 6.70
CA ARG A 148 17.01 4.80 7.49
C ARG A 148 17.83 3.86 6.62
N ARG A 149 17.19 3.23 5.63
CA ARG A 149 17.89 2.36 4.66
C ARG A 149 18.91 3.15 3.85
N TYR A 150 18.54 4.33 3.35
CA TYR A 150 19.45 5.19 2.61
C TYR A 150 20.70 5.55 3.41
N VAL A 151 20.51 6.03 4.65
CA VAL A 151 21.61 6.38 5.56
C VAL A 151 22.47 5.15 5.90
N GLY A 152 21.84 4.01 6.17
CA GLY A 152 22.54 2.75 6.45
C GLY A 152 23.36 2.22 5.27
N ASN A 153 23.00 2.62 4.05
CA ASN A 153 23.67 2.23 2.81
C ASN A 153 24.67 3.29 2.32
N TRP A 154 24.98 4.32 3.12
CA TRP A 154 26.00 5.30 2.73
C TRP A 154 27.37 4.64 2.62
N ILE A 155 27.94 4.73 1.43
CA ILE A 155 29.28 4.23 1.12
C ILE A 155 30.18 5.45 0.97
N THR A 156 31.12 5.64 1.90
CA THR A 156 32.08 6.75 1.87
C THR A 156 33.44 6.36 1.31
N LYS A 157 33.73 5.05 1.26
CA LYS A 157 34.94 4.50 0.65
C LYS A 157 34.59 3.96 -0.73
N THR A 158 35.42 4.21 -1.73
CA THR A 158 35.30 3.52 -3.01
C THR A 158 35.39 2.02 -2.76
N PRO A 159 34.35 1.23 -3.06
CA PRO A 159 34.41 -0.21 -2.88
C PRO A 159 35.48 -0.80 -3.79
N ASP A 160 36.06 -1.93 -3.39
CA ASP A 160 36.99 -2.66 -4.25
C ASP A 160 36.32 -2.93 -5.60
N LEU A 161 37.11 -2.85 -6.68
CA LEU A 161 36.60 -3.08 -8.02
C LEU A 161 36.16 -4.55 -8.11
N ILE A 162 34.86 -4.77 -8.10
CA ILE A 162 34.23 -6.06 -8.39
C ILE A 162 33.49 -5.87 -9.71
N ILE A 163 34.01 -6.49 -10.76
CA ILE A 163 33.33 -6.57 -12.05
C ILE A 163 32.09 -7.46 -11.85
N ASN A 164 30.93 -6.81 -11.82
CA ASN A 164 29.67 -7.54 -11.71
C ASN A 164 29.44 -8.35 -12.98
N PRO A 165 29.08 -9.63 -12.86
CA PRO A 165 28.74 -10.44 -14.03
C PRO A 165 27.53 -9.84 -14.73
N ILE A 166 27.52 -9.93 -16.05
CA ILE A 166 26.35 -9.63 -16.87
C ILE A 166 25.25 -10.60 -16.45
N GLY A 167 24.09 -10.04 -16.08
CA GLY A 167 22.93 -10.81 -15.64
C GLY A 167 22.44 -11.78 -16.72
N LEU A 168 22.19 -13.03 -16.32
CA LEU A 168 21.73 -14.09 -17.21
C LEU A 168 20.26 -13.93 -17.63
N GLY A 169 19.46 -13.20 -16.85
CA GLY A 169 18.05 -12.97 -17.14
C GLY A 169 17.85 -12.29 -18.49
N VAL A 170 16.82 -12.72 -19.23
CA VAL A 170 16.32 -11.99 -20.40
C VAL A 170 15.48 -10.83 -19.88
N GLU A 171 15.86 -9.60 -20.21
CA GLU A 171 15.10 -8.40 -19.85
C GLU A 171 13.84 -8.31 -20.72
N THR A 172 12.78 -9.00 -20.31
CA THR A 172 11.42 -8.78 -20.83
C THR A 172 10.62 -7.95 -19.82
N GLN A 173 9.70 -7.12 -20.30
CA GLN A 173 8.76 -6.35 -19.46
C GLN A 173 7.33 -6.55 -19.98
N GLY A 174 6.36 -6.49 -19.07
CA GLY A 174 4.96 -6.74 -19.40
C GLY A 174 4.63 -8.22 -19.63
N PRO A 175 3.50 -8.53 -20.29
CA PRO A 175 2.98 -9.89 -20.42
C PRO A 175 3.77 -10.78 -21.38
N GLY A 176 4.43 -10.18 -22.38
CA GLY A 176 5.14 -10.91 -23.42
C GLY A 176 6.16 -11.90 -22.84
N ASN A 177 5.93 -13.20 -23.08
CA ASN A 177 6.79 -14.29 -22.62
C ASN A 177 6.98 -14.39 -21.10
N ARG A 178 6.11 -13.76 -20.29
CA ARG A 178 6.19 -13.77 -18.82
C ARG A 178 4.96 -14.31 -18.12
N TYR A 179 3.77 -13.91 -18.54
CA TYR A 179 2.53 -14.36 -17.91
C TYR A 179 1.38 -14.36 -18.92
N LYS A 180 0.45 -15.30 -18.77
CA LYS A 180 -0.80 -15.37 -19.57
C LYS A 180 -2.03 -15.00 -18.77
N TYR A 181 -1.89 -14.84 -17.45
CA TYR A 181 -2.97 -14.53 -16.54
C TYR A 181 -2.60 -13.38 -15.62
N ALA A 182 -3.60 -12.57 -15.26
CA ALA A 182 -3.46 -11.52 -14.27
C ALA A 182 -4.57 -11.67 -13.21
N LEU A 183 -4.21 -11.79 -11.95
CA LEU A 183 -5.12 -11.93 -10.83
C LEU A 183 -5.44 -10.56 -10.24
N PHE A 184 -6.72 -10.20 -10.29
CA PHE A 184 -7.29 -9.05 -9.62
C PHE A 184 -7.87 -9.50 -8.27
N ILE A 185 -7.35 -8.96 -7.17
CA ILE A 185 -7.88 -9.21 -5.82
C ILE A 185 -8.41 -7.91 -5.23
N GLU A 186 -9.67 -7.93 -4.82
CA GLU A 186 -10.22 -6.89 -3.96
C GLU A 186 -9.71 -7.09 -2.52
N LYS A 187 -9.02 -6.07 -1.97
CA LYS A 187 -8.40 -5.96 -0.62
C LYS A 187 -6.87 -6.13 -0.60
N GLU A 188 -6.20 -5.14 0.02
CA GLU A 188 -4.74 -5.13 0.27
C GLU A 188 -4.27 -6.06 1.41
N GLY A 189 -5.11 -6.96 1.90
CA GLY A 189 -4.76 -7.84 3.02
C GLY A 189 -3.96 -9.08 2.62
N PHE A 190 -4.03 -9.47 1.35
CA PHE A 190 -3.53 -10.76 0.88
C PHE A 190 -2.11 -10.70 0.30
N ASP A 191 -1.57 -9.51 0.00
CA ASP A 191 -0.25 -9.37 -0.66
C ASP A 191 0.87 -10.10 0.12
N PRO A 192 1.04 -9.93 1.45
CA PRO A 192 2.07 -10.65 2.20
C PRO A 192 1.89 -12.17 2.19
N LEU A 193 0.64 -12.64 2.13
CA LEU A 193 0.32 -14.06 2.10
C LEU A 193 0.66 -14.66 0.72
N LEU A 194 0.25 -13.99 -0.36
CA LEU A 194 0.52 -14.39 -1.74
C LEU A 194 2.01 -14.38 -2.05
N ASP A 195 2.73 -13.36 -1.56
CA ASP A 195 4.19 -13.26 -1.70
C ASP A 195 4.88 -14.41 -0.96
N ARG A 196 4.49 -14.69 0.28
CA ARG A 196 5.06 -15.80 1.07
C ARG A 196 4.76 -17.16 0.45
N ALA A 197 3.57 -17.34 -0.13
CA ALA A 197 3.17 -18.56 -0.82
C ALA A 197 3.75 -18.67 -2.24
N GLU A 198 4.38 -17.60 -2.75
CA GLU A 198 4.96 -17.48 -4.10
C GLU A 198 3.94 -17.77 -5.21
N ILE A 199 2.67 -17.41 -5.01
CA ILE A 199 1.59 -17.73 -5.95
C ILE A 199 1.86 -17.13 -7.34
N ALA A 200 2.38 -15.90 -7.39
CA ALA A 200 2.75 -15.23 -8.64
C ALA A 200 3.83 -16.02 -9.41
N GLN A 201 4.90 -16.43 -8.73
CA GLN A 201 6.06 -17.09 -9.32
C GLN A 201 5.82 -18.57 -9.63
N LYS A 202 4.95 -19.24 -8.88
CA LYS A 202 4.58 -20.64 -9.12
C LYS A 202 3.67 -20.80 -10.33
N ASN A 203 2.87 -19.79 -10.64
CA ASN A 203 1.85 -19.86 -11.69
C ASN A 203 2.09 -18.92 -12.88
N ASP A 204 3.17 -18.12 -12.84
CA ASP A 204 3.45 -17.05 -13.81
C ASP A 204 2.23 -16.14 -14.03
N ILE A 205 1.75 -15.57 -12.92
CA ILE A 205 0.60 -14.65 -12.93
C ILE A 205 1.00 -13.27 -12.41
N ALA A 206 0.51 -12.23 -13.07
CA ALA A 206 0.61 -10.86 -12.55
C ALA A 206 -0.47 -10.65 -11.48
N ILE A 207 -0.16 -10.01 -10.35
CA ILE A 207 -1.15 -9.70 -9.31
C ILE A 207 -1.40 -8.19 -9.31
N MET A 208 -2.67 -7.80 -9.30
CA MET A 208 -3.10 -6.42 -9.12
C MET A 208 -4.14 -6.32 -8.00
N SER A 209 -3.95 -5.38 -7.09
CA SER A 209 -4.87 -5.09 -5.99
C SER A 209 -5.36 -3.65 -6.07
N THR A 210 -6.61 -3.40 -5.64
CA THR A 210 -7.17 -2.05 -5.55
C THR A 210 -7.84 -1.78 -4.21
N LYS A 211 -7.77 -0.52 -3.74
CA LYS A 211 -8.63 -0.01 -2.65
C LYS A 211 -10.00 0.38 -3.20
N GLY A 212 -10.96 -0.54 -3.21
CA GLY A 212 -12.34 -0.29 -3.62
C GLY A 212 -12.56 -0.32 -5.14
N MET A 213 -13.63 0.33 -5.62
CA MET A 213 -14.11 0.21 -7.01
C MET A 213 -13.01 0.45 -8.05
N SER A 214 -12.98 -0.42 -9.06
CA SER A 214 -12.05 -0.35 -10.20
C SER A 214 -11.96 1.08 -10.75
N VAL A 215 -10.78 1.69 -10.59
CA VAL A 215 -10.44 2.94 -11.26
C VAL A 215 -10.43 2.72 -12.78
N THR A 216 -10.68 3.77 -13.56
CA THR A 216 -10.63 3.71 -15.04
C THR A 216 -9.29 3.17 -15.55
N ALA A 217 -8.20 3.44 -14.82
CA ALA A 217 -6.87 2.91 -15.13
C ALA A 217 -6.78 1.38 -15.05
N ALA A 218 -7.44 0.74 -14.06
CA ALA A 218 -7.44 -0.73 -13.96
C ALA A 218 -8.18 -1.35 -15.15
N ARG A 219 -9.24 -0.70 -15.63
CA ARG A 219 -10.00 -1.15 -16.81
C ARG A 219 -9.19 -0.99 -18.09
N GLN A 220 -8.47 0.13 -18.23
CA GLN A 220 -7.54 0.33 -19.33
C GLN A 220 -6.45 -0.75 -19.32
N LEU A 221 -5.88 -1.07 -18.15
CA LEU A 221 -4.90 -2.14 -18.05
C LEU A 221 -5.49 -3.50 -18.45
N VAL A 222 -6.71 -3.83 -18.01
CA VAL A 222 -7.40 -5.07 -18.43
C VAL A 222 -7.61 -5.14 -19.94
N GLU A 223 -7.92 -4.01 -20.59
CA GLU A 223 -8.03 -3.92 -22.04
C GLU A 223 -6.70 -4.19 -22.74
N GLU A 224 -5.63 -3.52 -22.33
CA GLU A 224 -4.28 -3.70 -22.90
C GLU A 224 -3.79 -5.14 -22.71
N LEU A 225 -4.02 -5.72 -21.53
CA LEU A 225 -3.71 -7.12 -21.24
C LEU A 225 -4.52 -8.07 -22.14
N THR A 226 -5.80 -7.78 -22.35
CA THR A 226 -6.67 -8.55 -23.26
C THR A 226 -6.13 -8.56 -24.68
N LEU A 227 -5.67 -7.40 -25.18
CA LEU A 227 -5.06 -7.26 -26.52
C LEU A 227 -3.78 -8.09 -26.65
N GLN A 228 -3.02 -8.23 -25.56
CA GLN A 228 -1.84 -9.11 -25.49
C GLN A 228 -2.17 -10.59 -25.24
N GLY A 229 -3.46 -10.95 -25.25
CA GLY A 229 -3.92 -12.32 -25.06
C GLY A 229 -4.00 -12.77 -23.59
N VAL A 230 -3.76 -11.90 -22.63
CA VAL A 230 -3.82 -12.20 -21.19
C VAL A 230 -5.27 -12.28 -20.71
N THR A 231 -5.53 -13.24 -19.82
CA THR A 231 -6.82 -13.40 -19.15
C THR A 231 -6.77 -12.84 -17.74
N THR A 232 -7.67 -11.91 -17.41
CA THR A 232 -7.79 -11.38 -16.05
C THR A 232 -8.71 -12.26 -15.20
N LEU A 233 -8.20 -12.77 -14.10
CA LEU A 233 -8.89 -13.58 -13.11
C LEU A 233 -9.31 -12.66 -11.96
N VAL A 234 -10.57 -12.69 -11.53
CA VAL A 234 -11.07 -11.76 -10.48
C VAL A 234 -11.48 -12.56 -9.25
N ALA A 235 -10.74 -12.40 -8.16
CA ALA A 235 -11.10 -12.92 -6.85
C ALA A 235 -11.70 -11.79 -5.99
N HIS A 236 -12.88 -12.05 -5.43
CA HIS A 236 -13.65 -11.10 -4.64
C HIS A 236 -14.48 -11.81 -3.56
N ASP A 237 -14.94 -11.05 -2.57
CA ASP A 237 -15.85 -11.51 -1.52
C ASP A 237 -17.21 -11.94 -2.09
N CYS A 238 -17.92 -12.86 -1.42
CA CYS A 238 -19.30 -13.19 -1.78
C CYS A 238 -20.25 -12.09 -1.27
N ASP A 239 -20.22 -10.93 -1.92
CA ASP A 239 -21.06 -9.79 -1.59
C ASP A 239 -21.49 -8.98 -2.83
N LYS A 240 -22.40 -8.02 -2.63
CA LYS A 240 -22.90 -7.17 -3.72
C LYS A 240 -21.78 -6.46 -4.49
N TRP A 241 -20.75 -6.00 -3.80
CA TRP A 241 -19.71 -5.15 -4.39
C TRP A 241 -18.72 -5.96 -5.19
N GLY A 242 -18.30 -7.14 -4.71
CA GLY A 242 -17.42 -8.06 -5.42
C GLY A 242 -18.00 -8.48 -6.77
N PHE A 243 -19.27 -8.91 -6.78
CA PHE A 243 -19.98 -9.22 -8.03
C PHE A 243 -20.09 -8.00 -8.96
N THR A 244 -20.36 -6.82 -8.40
CA THR A 244 -20.43 -5.58 -9.18
C THR A 244 -19.07 -5.23 -9.79
N ILE A 245 -17.97 -5.40 -9.05
CA ILE A 245 -16.61 -5.13 -9.53
C ILE A 245 -16.29 -6.06 -10.69
N CYS A 246 -16.50 -7.37 -10.53
CA CYS A 246 -16.27 -8.33 -11.60
C CYS A 246 -17.10 -8.00 -12.86
N HIS A 247 -18.39 -7.65 -12.67
CA HIS A 247 -19.24 -7.22 -13.77
C HIS A 247 -18.69 -5.96 -14.46
N THR A 248 -18.30 -4.94 -13.71
CA THR A 248 -17.79 -3.68 -14.28
C THR A 248 -16.46 -3.85 -15.02
N LEU A 249 -15.62 -4.81 -14.65
CA LEU A 249 -14.39 -5.13 -15.37
C LEU A 249 -14.66 -5.80 -16.73
N LYS A 250 -15.87 -6.33 -16.94
CA LYS A 250 -16.31 -6.97 -18.19
C LYS A 250 -17.19 -6.09 -19.06
N THR A 251 -17.85 -5.08 -18.47
CA THR A 251 -18.91 -4.31 -19.16
C THR A 251 -18.61 -2.83 -19.26
N ASN A 252 -19.12 -2.21 -20.31
CA ASN A 252 -19.01 -0.76 -20.53
C ASN A 252 -19.74 0.03 -19.43
N THR A 253 -19.17 1.17 -19.06
CA THR A 253 -19.79 2.11 -18.12
C THR A 253 -19.85 3.51 -18.71
N LYS A 254 -20.53 4.43 -18.02
CA LYS A 254 -20.53 5.85 -18.41
C LYS A 254 -19.12 6.46 -18.49
N ARG A 255 -18.17 5.98 -17.67
CA ARG A 255 -16.83 6.57 -17.55
C ARG A 255 -15.77 5.87 -18.41
N PHE A 256 -16.07 4.69 -18.95
CA PHE A 256 -15.10 3.91 -19.72
C PHE A 256 -15.83 2.93 -20.64
N ARG A 257 -15.41 2.89 -21.90
CA ARG A 257 -15.90 1.95 -22.91
C ARG A 257 -14.72 1.17 -23.46
N PHE A 258 -14.82 -0.16 -23.45
CA PHE A 258 -13.87 -1.04 -24.06
C PHE A 258 -14.03 -1.02 -25.59
N SER A 259 -12.90 -0.99 -26.29
CA SER A 259 -12.72 -1.20 -27.72
C SER A 259 -12.72 -2.68 -28.11
N VAL A 260 -12.33 -3.57 -27.18
CA VAL A 260 -12.36 -5.03 -27.36
C VAL A 260 -13.15 -5.71 -26.25
N VAL A 261 -13.63 -6.94 -26.50
CA VAL A 261 -14.30 -7.73 -25.46
C VAL A 261 -13.28 -8.15 -24.40
N PRO A 262 -13.40 -7.69 -23.14
CA PRO A 262 -12.41 -8.00 -22.11
C PRO A 262 -12.34 -9.50 -21.80
N LYS A 263 -11.14 -10.08 -21.74
CA LYS A 263 -10.93 -11.45 -21.28
C LYS A 263 -10.86 -11.48 -19.76
N VAL A 264 -12.02 -11.61 -19.12
CA VAL A 264 -12.10 -11.63 -17.66
C VAL A 264 -12.90 -12.84 -17.17
N VAL A 265 -12.34 -13.57 -16.22
CA VAL A 265 -12.97 -14.73 -15.57
C VAL A 265 -13.17 -14.43 -14.09
N CYS A 266 -14.33 -14.83 -13.56
CA CYS A 266 -14.64 -14.64 -12.14
C CYS A 266 -14.17 -15.87 -11.36
N LEU A 267 -13.24 -15.67 -10.43
CA LEU A 267 -12.84 -16.66 -9.42
C LEU A 267 -13.43 -16.34 -8.04
N GLY A 268 -14.30 -15.32 -7.95
CA GLY A 268 -14.80 -14.83 -6.67
C GLY A 268 -15.49 -15.92 -5.85
N LEU A 269 -15.45 -15.76 -4.53
CA LEU A 269 -16.04 -16.70 -3.58
C LEU A 269 -17.51 -16.93 -3.92
N ARG A 270 -17.88 -18.18 -4.24
CA ARG A 270 -19.28 -18.57 -4.47
C ARG A 270 -19.92 -19.08 -3.19
N LEU A 271 -21.25 -19.10 -3.15
CA LEU A 271 -21.97 -19.61 -1.99
C LEU A 271 -21.68 -21.09 -1.73
N ASP A 272 -21.51 -21.89 -2.78
CA ASP A 272 -21.17 -23.31 -2.66
C ASP A 272 -19.75 -23.53 -2.14
N ASP A 273 -18.78 -22.71 -2.59
CA ASP A 273 -17.41 -22.72 -2.03
C ASP A 273 -17.45 -22.43 -0.52
N ALA A 274 -18.21 -21.41 -0.11
CA ALA A 274 -18.32 -21.01 1.29
C ALA A 274 -18.98 -22.09 2.16
N ARG A 275 -19.97 -22.82 1.63
CA ARG A 275 -20.59 -23.97 2.30
C ARG A 275 -19.62 -25.13 2.43
N ALA A 276 -18.88 -25.46 1.37
CA ALA A 276 -17.89 -26.53 1.37
C ALA A 276 -16.75 -26.28 2.37
N LEU A 277 -16.35 -25.01 2.52
CA LEU A 277 -15.28 -24.57 3.42
C LEU A 277 -15.78 -24.25 4.85
N GLY A 278 -17.09 -24.30 5.10
CA GLY A 278 -17.67 -24.01 6.42
C GLY A 278 -17.48 -22.57 6.88
N LEU A 279 -17.52 -21.60 5.96
CA LEU A 279 -17.24 -20.19 6.26
C LEU A 279 -18.43 -19.50 6.92
N ASP A 280 -18.14 -18.65 7.91
CA ASP A 280 -19.15 -17.84 8.59
C ASP A 280 -19.65 -16.70 7.69
N SER A 281 -20.97 -16.48 7.72
CA SER A 281 -21.61 -15.34 7.07
C SER A 281 -21.83 -14.19 8.04
N GLU A 282 -21.75 -12.96 7.53
CA GLU A 282 -22.06 -11.74 8.28
C GLU A 282 -23.33 -11.05 7.75
N PRO A 283 -24.19 -10.52 8.62
CA PRO A 283 -25.31 -9.69 8.19
C PRO A 283 -24.80 -8.35 7.65
N VAL A 284 -25.43 -7.88 6.57
CA VAL A 284 -25.12 -6.58 5.95
C VAL A 284 -26.38 -5.76 5.73
N HIS A 285 -26.32 -4.49 6.14
CA HIS A 285 -27.39 -3.51 5.92
C HIS A 285 -27.05 -2.56 4.77
N TYR A 286 -27.95 -2.43 3.80
CA TYR A 286 -27.81 -1.59 2.63
C TYR A 286 -28.61 -0.29 2.75
N SER A 287 -27.87 0.83 2.78
CA SER A 287 -28.46 2.17 2.74
C SER A 287 -29.33 2.42 1.50
N LYS A 288 -29.01 1.77 0.37
CA LYS A 288 -29.78 1.78 -0.87
C LYS A 288 -30.28 0.38 -1.19
N TRP A 289 -31.47 0.30 -1.79
CA TRP A 289 -32.08 -0.96 -2.21
C TRP A 289 -31.09 -1.85 -2.99
N CYS A 290 -30.95 -3.09 -2.53
CA CYS A 290 -30.16 -4.12 -3.19
C CYS A 290 -31.09 -4.98 -4.06
N SER A 291 -30.94 -4.88 -5.38
CA SER A 291 -31.80 -5.60 -6.32
C SER A 291 -31.23 -6.97 -6.64
N LYS A 292 -31.99 -8.03 -6.36
CA LYS A 292 -31.65 -9.42 -6.75
C LYS A 292 -31.43 -9.55 -8.25
N TYR A 293 -32.27 -8.88 -9.04
CA TYR A 293 -32.14 -8.84 -10.50
C TYR A 293 -30.78 -8.27 -10.92
N MET A 294 -30.31 -7.18 -10.30
CA MET A 294 -29.01 -6.60 -10.64
C MET A 294 -27.85 -7.52 -10.27
N LEU A 295 -27.95 -8.27 -9.16
CA LEU A 295 -26.94 -9.27 -8.79
C LEU A 295 -26.87 -10.41 -9.81
N GLN A 296 -28.02 -10.87 -10.30
CA GLN A 296 -28.08 -11.87 -11.37
C GLN A 296 -27.47 -11.37 -12.67
N GLN A 297 -27.72 -10.11 -13.05
CA GLN A 297 -27.05 -9.47 -14.19
C GLN A 297 -25.52 -9.37 -13.99
N SER A 298 -25.06 -9.32 -12.74
CA SER A 298 -23.64 -9.39 -12.37
C SER A 298 -23.07 -10.81 -12.30
N GLY A 299 -23.85 -11.85 -12.59
CA GLY A 299 -23.40 -13.25 -12.62
C GLY A 299 -23.64 -14.05 -11.33
N ALA A 300 -24.46 -13.55 -10.41
CA ALA A 300 -24.92 -14.32 -9.26
C ALA A 300 -26.03 -15.29 -9.67
N THR A 301 -26.07 -16.47 -9.06
CA THR A 301 -27.21 -17.39 -9.13
C THR A 301 -28.42 -16.78 -8.41
N ALA A 302 -29.61 -17.36 -8.62
CA ALA A 302 -30.81 -16.93 -7.91
C ALA A 302 -30.68 -17.11 -6.38
N GLU A 303 -29.99 -18.17 -5.95
CA GLU A 303 -29.73 -18.43 -4.54
C GLU A 303 -28.77 -17.42 -3.94
N GLU A 304 -27.63 -17.17 -4.59
CA GLU A 304 -26.66 -16.14 -4.17
C GLU A 304 -27.27 -14.74 -4.13
N ALA A 305 -28.10 -14.40 -5.12
CA ALA A 305 -28.80 -13.12 -5.14
C ALA A 305 -29.80 -13.01 -3.98
N ALA A 306 -30.50 -14.10 -3.65
CA ALA A 306 -31.41 -14.14 -2.50
C ALA A 306 -30.66 -14.02 -1.17
N PHE A 307 -29.54 -14.73 -1.02
CA PHE A 307 -28.66 -14.69 0.14
C PHE A 307 -28.08 -13.29 0.36
N MET A 308 -27.50 -12.70 -0.68
CA MET A 308 -26.85 -11.39 -0.58
C MET A 308 -27.83 -10.24 -0.42
N ALA A 309 -28.93 -10.23 -1.17
CA ALA A 309 -29.87 -9.10 -1.10
C ALA A 309 -30.86 -9.24 0.04
N GLY A 310 -31.15 -10.46 0.51
CA GLY A 310 -32.17 -10.76 1.53
C GLY A 310 -33.54 -10.14 1.18
N ASP A 311 -34.00 -9.21 2.01
CA ASP A 311 -35.26 -8.45 1.79
C ASP A 311 -35.08 -7.18 0.92
N GLY A 312 -33.86 -6.92 0.46
CA GLY A 312 -33.46 -5.75 -0.33
C GLY A 312 -32.82 -4.63 0.51
N ARG A 313 -32.89 -4.72 1.84
CA ARG A 313 -32.25 -3.81 2.81
C ARG A 313 -31.27 -4.54 3.70
N ASP A 314 -31.61 -5.73 4.14
CA ASP A 314 -30.81 -6.55 5.01
C ASP A 314 -30.55 -7.89 4.31
N GLY A 315 -29.29 -8.26 4.22
CA GLY A 315 -28.84 -9.49 3.57
C GLY A 315 -27.62 -10.07 4.27
N GLN A 316 -26.93 -10.98 3.59
CA GLN A 316 -25.73 -11.64 4.11
C GLN A 316 -24.54 -11.43 3.18
N ARG A 317 -23.34 -11.52 3.72
CA ARG A 317 -22.09 -11.50 2.94
C ARG A 317 -21.10 -12.49 3.53
N ILE A 318 -20.16 -12.95 2.69
CA ILE A 318 -19.05 -13.81 3.13
C ILE A 318 -17.77 -13.18 2.60
N GLU A 319 -16.86 -12.84 3.51
CA GLU A 319 -15.57 -12.26 3.14
C GLU A 319 -14.56 -13.36 2.80
N LEU A 320 -13.66 -13.11 1.85
CA LEU A 320 -12.50 -13.97 1.62
C LEU A 320 -11.64 -14.13 2.89
N ASN A 321 -11.62 -13.10 3.74
CA ASN A 321 -10.94 -13.12 5.04
C ASN A 321 -11.59 -14.07 6.07
N ALA A 322 -12.75 -14.65 5.77
CA ALA A 322 -13.33 -15.69 6.61
C ALA A 322 -12.54 -17.01 6.49
N MET A 323 -11.79 -17.20 5.40
CA MET A 323 -10.84 -18.29 5.25
C MET A 323 -9.60 -18.04 6.10
N ASP A 324 -9.03 -19.10 6.67
CA ASP A 324 -7.66 -19.02 7.15
C ASP A 324 -6.65 -18.92 5.98
N SER A 325 -5.39 -18.66 6.31
CA SER A 325 -4.34 -18.47 5.31
C SER A 325 -4.10 -19.69 4.42
N GLN A 326 -4.22 -20.91 4.96
CA GLN A 326 -4.00 -22.15 4.21
C GLN A 326 -5.21 -22.44 3.32
N GLN A 327 -6.42 -22.34 3.88
CA GLN A 327 -7.67 -22.46 3.14
C GLN A 327 -7.73 -21.51 1.94
N PHE A 328 -7.31 -20.25 2.11
CA PHE A 328 -7.27 -19.28 1.02
C PHE A 328 -6.28 -19.66 -0.08
N ILE A 329 -5.08 -20.14 0.29
CA ILE A 329 -4.06 -20.58 -0.68
C ILE A 329 -4.56 -21.79 -1.47
N ASP A 330 -5.15 -22.77 -0.78
CA ASP A 330 -5.64 -24.00 -1.41
C ASP A 330 -6.83 -23.71 -2.32
N TRP A 331 -7.81 -22.94 -1.84
CA TRP A 331 -8.95 -22.48 -2.64
C TRP A 331 -8.49 -21.71 -3.88
N LEU A 332 -7.56 -20.76 -3.73
CA LEU A 332 -7.06 -19.99 -4.86
C LEU A 332 -6.29 -20.90 -5.84
N GLY A 333 -5.47 -21.82 -5.33
CA GLY A 333 -4.73 -22.80 -6.13
C GLY A 333 -5.66 -23.68 -6.98
N GLU A 334 -6.71 -24.22 -6.37
CA GLU A 334 -7.74 -25.00 -7.07
C GLU A 334 -8.42 -24.17 -8.16
N LYS A 335 -8.86 -22.95 -7.86
CA LYS A 335 -9.48 -22.04 -8.85
C LYS A 335 -8.53 -21.71 -10.01
N LEU A 336 -7.23 -21.56 -9.76
CA LEU A 336 -6.24 -21.34 -10.82
C LEU A 336 -6.12 -22.59 -11.72
N ILE A 337 -6.06 -23.79 -11.14
CA ILE A 337 -5.99 -25.05 -11.89
C ILE A 337 -7.25 -25.28 -12.73
N GLU A 338 -8.44 -25.09 -12.14
CA GLU A 338 -9.73 -25.20 -12.84
C GLU A 338 -9.81 -24.29 -14.07
N ASN A 339 -9.13 -23.15 -14.04
CA ASN A 339 -9.10 -22.17 -15.12
C ASN A 339 -7.90 -22.35 -16.08
N GLY A 340 -7.16 -23.46 -15.95
CA GLY A 340 -6.07 -23.81 -16.86
C GLY A 340 -4.87 -22.88 -16.75
N VAL A 341 -4.63 -22.32 -15.56
CA VAL A 341 -3.44 -21.50 -15.31
C VAL A 341 -2.21 -22.40 -15.31
N THR A 342 -1.26 -22.08 -16.19
CA THR A 342 -0.02 -22.81 -16.35
C THR A 342 1.13 -21.84 -16.55
N LYS A 343 2.35 -22.28 -16.20
CA LYS A 343 3.57 -21.52 -16.49
C LYS A 343 3.73 -21.20 -17.96
N VAL A 344 4.37 -20.07 -18.23
CA VAL A 344 4.61 -19.60 -19.59
C VAL A 344 5.89 -20.23 -20.12
N VAL A 345 5.73 -20.98 -21.21
CA VAL A 345 6.84 -21.40 -22.06
C VAL A 345 6.75 -20.57 -23.34
N PRO A 346 7.73 -19.70 -23.62
CA PRO A 346 7.80 -18.97 -24.88
C PRO A 346 7.92 -19.92 -26.08
N ASP A 347 7.69 -19.40 -27.28
CA ASP A 347 7.90 -20.18 -28.49
C ASP A 347 9.38 -20.53 -28.71
N ARG A 348 9.61 -21.45 -29.65
CA ARG A 348 10.94 -21.95 -29.97
C ARG A 348 11.90 -20.84 -30.42
N GLU A 349 11.42 -19.86 -31.18
CA GLU A 349 12.25 -18.78 -31.70
C GLU A 349 12.80 -17.90 -30.57
N VAL A 350 11.94 -17.53 -29.61
CA VAL A 350 12.33 -16.77 -28.42
C VAL A 350 13.30 -17.59 -27.56
N LEU A 351 13.03 -18.88 -27.37
CA LEU A 351 13.91 -19.77 -26.58
C LEU A 351 15.30 -19.94 -27.22
N GLU A 352 15.37 -20.10 -28.54
CA GLU A 352 16.65 -20.20 -29.26
C GLU A 352 17.46 -18.89 -29.16
N ALA A 353 16.81 -17.74 -29.30
CA ALA A 353 17.45 -16.44 -29.14
C ALA A 353 17.94 -16.23 -27.69
N ALA A 354 17.11 -16.57 -26.70
CA ALA A 354 17.47 -16.50 -25.28
C ALA A 354 18.64 -17.42 -24.93
N TYR A 355 18.67 -18.64 -25.49
CA TYR A 355 19.76 -19.59 -25.28
C TYR A 355 21.08 -19.09 -25.90
N ARG A 356 21.06 -18.61 -27.16
CA ARG A 356 22.24 -18.01 -27.80
C ARG A 356 22.77 -16.83 -26.99
N ARG A 357 21.88 -15.97 -26.48
CA ARG A 357 22.25 -14.88 -25.57
C ARG A 357 22.89 -15.41 -24.29
N ALA A 358 22.31 -16.42 -23.65
CA ALA A 358 22.84 -16.99 -22.41
C ALA A 358 24.25 -17.57 -22.60
N VAL A 359 24.52 -18.24 -23.72
CA VAL A 359 25.86 -18.74 -24.06
C VAL A 359 26.86 -17.59 -24.22
N LEU A 360 26.48 -16.53 -24.94
CA LEU A 360 27.34 -15.35 -25.10
C LEU A 360 27.60 -14.66 -23.76
N VAL A 361 26.58 -14.49 -22.92
CA VAL A 361 26.71 -13.91 -21.57
C VAL A 361 27.62 -14.78 -20.70
N GLY A 362 27.50 -16.10 -20.76
CA GLY A 362 28.40 -17.02 -20.05
C GLY A 362 29.86 -16.81 -20.42
N ARG A 363 30.16 -16.77 -21.73
CA ARG A 363 31.51 -16.50 -22.24
C ARG A 363 32.03 -15.11 -21.85
N ALA A 364 31.17 -14.09 -21.92
CA ALA A 364 31.54 -12.74 -21.50
C ALA A 364 31.86 -12.70 -19.99
N ASN A 365 31.08 -13.39 -19.16
CA ASN A 365 31.32 -13.46 -17.73
C ASN A 365 32.62 -14.22 -17.38
N GLU A 366 32.96 -15.27 -18.13
CA GLU A 366 34.26 -15.95 -18.01
C GLU A 366 35.42 -15.00 -18.33
N ALA A 367 35.31 -14.24 -19.42
CA ALA A 367 36.33 -13.24 -19.79
C ALA A 367 36.44 -12.12 -18.73
N LEU A 368 35.32 -11.62 -18.22
CA LEU A 368 35.29 -10.62 -17.15
C LEU A 368 35.92 -11.16 -15.85
N ALA A 369 35.67 -12.44 -15.51
CA ALA A 369 36.28 -13.08 -14.36
C ALA A 369 37.80 -13.23 -14.51
N ALA A 370 38.28 -13.57 -15.71
CA ALA A 370 39.71 -13.62 -16.02
C ALA A 370 40.39 -12.25 -15.86
N VAL A 371 39.76 -11.18 -16.38
CA VAL A 371 40.22 -9.79 -16.20
C VAL A 371 40.27 -9.40 -14.72
N GLN A 372 39.22 -9.74 -13.95
CA GLN A 372 39.21 -9.48 -12.51
C GLN A 372 40.34 -10.23 -11.78
N GLN A 373 40.61 -11.48 -12.16
CA GLN A 373 41.67 -12.27 -11.56
C GLN A 373 43.07 -11.69 -11.86
N GLU A 374 43.32 -11.30 -13.11
CA GLU A 374 44.55 -10.61 -13.51
C GLU A 374 44.74 -9.31 -12.73
N TRP A 375 43.67 -8.51 -12.66
CA TRP A 375 43.63 -7.25 -11.91
C TRP A 375 43.96 -7.44 -10.42
N ASN A 376 43.35 -8.44 -9.78
CA ASN A 376 43.59 -8.79 -8.39
C ASN A 376 45.02 -9.31 -8.13
N THR A 377 45.67 -9.88 -9.14
CA THR A 377 47.00 -10.47 -9.00
C THR A 377 48.10 -9.40 -9.12
N ASN A 378 48.08 -8.59 -10.19
CA ASN A 378 49.16 -7.64 -10.50
C ASN A 378 48.70 -6.28 -11.07
N GLY A 379 47.42 -6.12 -11.43
CA GLY A 379 46.96 -4.98 -12.24
C GLY A 379 47.00 -3.61 -11.56
N HIS A 380 46.95 -3.57 -10.22
CA HIS A 380 46.97 -2.30 -9.48
C HIS A 380 48.37 -1.72 -9.27
N SER A 381 49.41 -2.55 -9.21
CA SER A 381 50.78 -2.12 -8.88
C SER A 381 51.50 -1.42 -10.03
N GLU A 382 50.99 -1.54 -11.25
CA GLU A 382 51.61 -1.00 -12.47
C GLU A 382 51.03 0.37 -12.88
N ILE A 383 49.97 0.85 -12.22
CA ILE A 383 49.30 2.11 -12.60
C ILE A 383 49.91 3.28 -11.82
N GLU A 384 50.61 4.16 -12.52
CA GLU A 384 51.04 5.44 -11.97
C GLU A 384 49.88 6.42 -11.86
N ILE A 385 49.56 6.83 -10.63
CA ILE A 385 48.54 7.85 -10.37
C ILE A 385 49.18 9.24 -10.53
N PRO A 386 48.64 10.12 -11.40
CA PRO A 386 49.20 11.45 -11.56
C PRO A 386 49.14 12.26 -10.26
N ASN A 387 50.28 12.84 -9.86
CA ASN A 387 50.35 13.74 -8.69
C ASN A 387 49.42 14.96 -8.78
N SER A 388 48.97 15.31 -9.99
CA SER A 388 48.05 16.42 -10.25
C SER A 388 46.59 15.99 -10.43
N LEU A 389 46.24 14.72 -10.17
CA LEU A 389 44.89 14.17 -10.36
C LEU A 389 43.79 15.07 -9.77
N VAL A 390 43.95 15.52 -8.53
CA VAL A 390 42.96 16.38 -7.86
C VAL A 390 42.73 17.69 -8.62
N LYS A 391 43.81 18.35 -9.07
CA LYS A 391 43.73 19.61 -9.82
C LYS A 391 43.07 19.41 -11.19
N GLN A 392 43.38 18.29 -11.86
CA GLN A 392 42.80 17.96 -13.15
C GLN A 392 41.30 17.67 -13.03
N ILE A 393 40.88 16.89 -12.02
CA ILE A 393 39.47 16.62 -11.77
C ILE A 393 38.71 17.90 -11.39
N GLN A 394 39.29 18.74 -10.52
CA GLN A 394 38.69 20.04 -10.17
C GLN A 394 38.41 20.89 -11.41
N ALA A 395 39.39 21.02 -12.31
CA ALA A 395 39.22 21.77 -13.55
C ALA A 395 38.17 21.15 -14.49
N LEU A 396 38.03 19.82 -14.50
CA LEU A 396 37.04 19.12 -15.34
C LEU A 396 35.61 19.25 -14.81
N ILE A 397 35.42 19.36 -13.49
CA ILE A 397 34.07 19.45 -12.89
C ILE A 397 33.60 20.90 -12.70
N GLU A 398 34.53 21.85 -12.57
CA GLU A 398 34.20 23.26 -12.39
C GLU A 398 33.33 23.79 -13.54
N ASN A 399 32.20 24.43 -13.19
CA ASN A 399 31.19 24.91 -14.13
C ASN A 399 30.61 23.85 -15.08
N SER A 400 30.69 22.57 -14.72
CA SER A 400 30.11 21.46 -15.49
C SER A 400 28.95 20.79 -14.73
N ASN A 401 28.22 19.92 -15.42
CA ASN A 401 27.23 19.01 -14.81
C ASN A 401 27.80 17.60 -14.57
N ARG A 402 29.12 17.43 -14.63
CA ARG A 402 29.81 16.15 -14.47
C ARG A 402 30.09 15.87 -13.00
N SER A 403 30.05 14.60 -12.61
CA SER A 403 30.52 14.15 -11.31
C SER A 403 32.01 13.79 -11.36
N TRP A 404 32.67 13.83 -10.20
CA TRP A 404 34.10 13.56 -10.09
C TRP A 404 34.50 12.16 -10.57
N ASP A 405 33.65 11.15 -10.36
CA ASP A 405 33.86 9.76 -10.77
C ASP A 405 33.76 9.59 -12.29
N THR A 406 32.82 10.28 -12.94
CA THR A 406 32.77 10.31 -14.42
C THR A 406 33.98 11.00 -15.03
N ALA A 407 34.50 12.06 -14.39
CA ALA A 407 35.72 12.72 -14.83
C ALA A 407 36.96 11.82 -14.66
N ILE A 408 37.04 11.03 -13.59
CA ILE A 408 38.09 10.01 -13.41
C ILE A 408 38.02 8.96 -14.52
N LEU A 409 36.83 8.46 -14.86
CA LEU A 409 36.66 7.48 -15.94
C LEU A 409 37.11 8.04 -17.29
N ASP A 410 36.79 9.30 -17.59
CA ASP A 410 37.23 9.97 -18.81
C ASP A 410 38.75 10.10 -18.91
N MET A 411 39.43 10.38 -17.79
CA MET A 411 40.89 10.47 -17.72
C MET A 411 41.57 9.10 -17.81
N ALA A 412 40.98 8.07 -17.22
CA ALA A 412 41.55 6.73 -17.13
C ALA A 412 41.29 5.88 -18.40
N SER A 413 40.22 6.17 -19.14
CA SER A 413 39.85 5.38 -20.32
C SER A 413 40.58 5.89 -21.57
N PRO A 414 41.18 5.01 -22.41
CA PRO A 414 41.60 5.42 -23.75
C PRO A 414 40.40 5.95 -24.55
N PRO A 415 40.60 6.81 -25.56
CA PRO A 415 39.52 7.34 -26.38
C PRO A 415 38.84 6.19 -27.14
N LEU A 416 37.77 5.63 -26.55
CA LEU A 416 36.83 4.77 -27.24
C LEU A 416 36.17 5.59 -28.35
N GLU A 417 36.11 5.03 -29.57
CA GLU A 417 35.44 5.66 -30.72
C GLU A 417 34.06 6.20 -30.31
N SER A 418 33.76 7.42 -30.76
CA SER A 418 32.70 8.30 -30.22
C SER A 418 31.30 7.67 -30.16
N ASP A 419 31.03 6.63 -30.95
CA ASP A 419 29.75 5.90 -30.96
C ASP A 419 29.51 4.99 -29.75
N TYR A 420 30.57 4.53 -29.07
CA TYR A 420 30.43 3.62 -27.93
C TYR A 420 30.06 4.33 -26.62
N ARG A 421 30.54 5.56 -26.43
CA ARG A 421 30.29 6.36 -25.21
C ARG A 421 28.82 6.77 -25.04
N VAL A 422 28.13 7.09 -26.14
CA VAL A 422 26.71 7.50 -26.13
C VAL A 422 25.80 6.32 -25.72
N ARG A 423 26.14 5.09 -26.11
CA ARG A 423 25.34 3.89 -25.79
C ARG A 423 25.48 3.44 -24.33
N LEU A 424 26.66 3.59 -23.72
CA LEU A 424 26.88 3.23 -22.31
C LEU A 424 26.22 4.21 -21.33
N THR A 425 26.23 5.52 -21.64
CA THR A 425 25.52 6.52 -20.82
C THR A 425 24.00 6.33 -20.89
N LEU A 426 23.44 6.01 -22.05
CA LEU A 426 22.01 5.74 -22.21
C LEU A 426 21.55 4.45 -21.48
N ASN A 427 22.36 3.40 -21.45
CA ASN A 427 21.99 2.14 -20.76
C ASN A 427 22.07 2.22 -19.23
N CYS A 428 22.86 3.13 -18.66
CA CYS A 428 22.82 3.44 -17.23
C CYS A 428 21.68 4.42 -16.85
N LEU A 429 21.09 5.12 -17.83
CA LEU A 429 19.98 6.06 -17.63
C LEU A 429 18.59 5.40 -17.58
N VAL A 430 18.48 4.09 -17.90
CA VAL A 430 17.19 3.36 -17.96
C VAL A 430 17.07 2.25 -16.90
N ARG A 431 17.99 2.19 -15.93
CA ARG A 431 17.88 1.25 -14.79
C ARG A 431 17.24 1.87 -13.56
#